data_AF-A0A352KH34-F1
#
_entry.id   AF-A0A352KH34-F1
#
_cell.length_a   1.000
_cell.length_b   1.000
_cell.length_c   1.000
_cell.angle_alpha   90.00
_cell.angle_beta   90.00
_cell.angle_gamma   90.00
#
_symmetry.space_group_name_H-M   'P 1'
#
loop_
_entity.id
_entity.type
_entity.pdbx_description
1 polymer ?
#
loop_
_entity_poly.entity_id
_entity_poly.type
_entity_poly.pdbx_seq_one_letter_code
_entity_poly.pdbx_strand_id
1 'polypeptide(L)'
;FSYDATYHSFLTTTTTPTLQRGGADYQMTSRTSFEPGFGMLVQTVDANGVEKSQDIDGFGRPVTVYGPDPQGAKTALTTTVWGEGSGAYYLETRQRPGW
;
A
#
# COMPACT_ATOMS: atom_id res chain seq x y z
N PHE A 1 -10.81 -2.89 15.83
CA PHE A 1 -9.73 -2.08 15.25
C PHE A 1 -8.53 -2.12 16.18
N SER A 2 -7.33 -2.09 15.64
CA SER A 2 -6.08 -2.04 16.40
C SER A 2 -5.18 -0.96 15.80
N TYR A 3 -4.43 -0.28 16.66
CA TYR A 3 -3.48 0.76 16.28
C TYR A 3 -2.06 0.28 16.54
N ASP A 4 -1.10 0.95 15.92
CA ASP A 4 0.32 0.82 16.23
C ASP A 4 0.57 0.99 17.75
N ALA A 5 1.54 0.24 18.26
CA ALA A 5 1.86 0.20 19.69
C ALA A 5 2.76 1.35 20.15
N THR A 6 3.46 2.04 19.23
CA THR A 6 4.41 3.09 19.58
C THR A 6 3.75 4.47 19.64
N TYR A 7 3.02 4.84 18.60
CA TYR A 7 2.40 6.16 18.42
C TYR A 7 0.90 6.16 18.67
N HIS A 8 0.26 4.99 18.68
CA HIS A 8 -1.19 4.81 18.87
C HIS A 8 -2.06 5.64 17.91
N SER A 9 -1.47 6.11 16.81
CA SER A 9 -2.11 7.02 15.85
C SER A 9 -2.39 6.33 14.50
N PHE A 10 -1.62 5.30 14.17
CA PHE A 10 -1.74 4.58 12.91
C PHE A 10 -2.61 3.34 13.09
N LEU A 11 -3.73 3.27 12.37
CA LEU A 11 -4.58 2.08 12.34
C LEU A 11 -3.82 0.95 11.66
N THR A 12 -3.61 -0.18 12.34
CA THR A 12 -2.83 -1.31 11.80
C THR A 12 -3.70 -2.50 11.42
N THR A 13 -4.89 -2.63 12.03
CA THR A 13 -5.80 -3.74 11.74
C THR A 13 -7.26 -3.34 11.87
N THR A 14 -8.04 -3.74 10.87
CA THR A 14 -9.49 -3.62 10.86
C THR A 14 -10.08 -5.00 10.68
N THR A 15 -11.01 -5.38 11.55
CA THR A 15 -11.80 -6.61 11.42
C THR A 15 -13.27 -6.23 11.40
N THR A 16 -14.02 -6.75 10.42
CA THR A 16 -15.46 -6.53 10.34
C THR A 16 -16.19 -7.20 11.52
N PRO A 17 -17.41 -6.78 11.83
CA PRO A 17 -18.34 -7.63 12.57
C PRO A 17 -18.48 -9.00 11.90
N THR A 18 -19.00 -9.98 12.64
CA THR A 18 -19.33 -11.30 12.08
C THR A 18 -20.35 -11.15 10.97
N LEU A 19 -20.02 -11.71 9.81
CA LEU A 19 -20.85 -11.76 8.61
C LEU A 19 -21.31 -13.20 8.39
N GLN A 20 -22.46 -13.39 7.72
CA GLN A 20 -22.92 -14.72 7.33
C GLN A 20 -22.94 -14.90 5.82
N ARG A 21 -22.45 -16.05 5.34
CA ARG A 21 -22.54 -16.46 3.94
C ARG A 21 -22.77 -17.96 3.89
N GLY A 22 -23.84 -18.40 3.23
CA GLY A 22 -24.14 -19.83 3.09
C GLY A 22 -24.38 -20.57 4.41
N GLY A 23 -24.84 -19.86 5.46
CA GLY A 23 -25.05 -20.43 6.80
C GLY A 23 -23.78 -20.56 7.66
N ALA A 24 -22.63 -20.07 7.18
CA ALA A 24 -21.40 -20.00 7.96
C ALA A 24 -21.07 -18.56 8.37
N ASP A 25 -20.56 -18.42 9.60
CA ASP A 25 -20.00 -17.18 10.12
C ASP A 25 -18.59 -16.96 9.59
N TYR A 26 -18.28 -15.73 9.19
CA TYR A 26 -16.93 -15.31 8.82
C TYR A 26 -16.67 -13.85 9.19
N GLN A 27 -15.40 -13.48 9.25
CA GLN A 27 -14.96 -12.10 9.45
C GLN A 27 -13.90 -11.76 8.40
N MET A 28 -13.85 -10.50 8.01
CA MET A 28 -12.85 -9.99 7.07
C MET A 28 -11.86 -9.13 7.84
N THR A 29 -10.57 -9.43 7.73
CA THR A 29 -9.50 -8.67 8.38
C THR A 29 -8.61 -8.04 7.33
N SER A 30 -8.41 -6.72 7.44
CA SER A 30 -7.44 -5.97 6.64
C SER A 30 -6.32 -5.45 7.54
N ARG A 31 -5.10 -5.36 7.01
CA ARG A 31 -3.93 -4.86 7.72
C ARG A 31 -3.26 -3.74 6.95
N THR A 32 -2.65 -2.82 7.68
CA THR A 32 -1.99 -1.63 7.13
C THR A 32 -0.69 -1.37 7.87
N SER A 33 0.31 -0.90 7.15
CA SER A 33 1.61 -0.50 7.69
C SER A 33 1.95 0.91 7.23
N PHE A 34 2.56 1.69 8.12
CA PHE A 34 2.89 3.09 7.90
C PHE A 34 4.39 3.31 8.11
N GLU A 35 4.97 4.21 7.33
CA GLU A 35 6.23 4.84 7.69
C GLU A 35 5.90 6.00 8.65
N PRO A 36 6.34 5.94 9.91
CA PRO A 36 5.90 6.86 10.94
C PRO A 36 6.51 8.26 10.85
N GLY A 37 7.71 8.42 10.27
CA GLY A 37 8.37 9.71 10.10
C GLY A 37 7.56 10.69 9.24
N PHE A 38 6.83 10.18 8.26
CA PHE A 38 5.96 10.94 7.37
C PHE A 38 4.47 10.64 7.58
N GLY A 39 4.12 9.66 8.41
CA GLY A 39 2.75 9.18 8.57
C GLY A 39 2.17 8.56 7.29
N MET A 40 3.03 8.04 6.43
CA MET A 40 2.67 7.56 5.09
C MET A 40 2.31 6.08 5.11
N LEU A 41 1.16 5.71 4.54
CA LEU A 41 0.79 4.31 4.35
C LEU A 41 1.74 3.66 3.35
N VAL A 42 2.45 2.60 3.72
CA VAL A 42 3.42 1.91 2.85
C VAL A 42 2.98 0.52 2.43
N GLN A 43 2.02 -0.08 3.13
CA GLN A 43 1.50 -1.40 2.80
C GLN A 43 0.04 -1.54 3.24
N THR A 44 -0.75 -2.22 2.43
CA THR A 44 -2.10 -2.70 2.77
C THR A 44 -2.21 -4.16 2.36
N VAL A 45 -2.73 -5.00 3.27
CA VAL A 45 -3.17 -6.35 2.97
C VAL A 45 -4.68 -6.39 3.13
N ASP A 46 -5.39 -6.70 2.05
CA ASP A 46 -6.85 -6.80 2.09
C ASP A 46 -7.31 -8.12 2.73
N ALA A 47 -8.62 -8.27 2.92
CA ALA A 47 -9.21 -9.47 3.51
C ALA A 47 -9.09 -10.73 2.63
N ASN A 48 -8.71 -10.61 1.37
CA ASN A 48 -8.40 -11.74 0.49
C ASN A 48 -6.91 -12.13 0.58
N GLY A 49 -6.12 -11.44 1.41
CA GLY A 49 -4.68 -11.65 1.54
C GLY A 49 -3.87 -10.97 0.43
N VAL A 50 -4.48 -10.12 -0.39
CA VAL A 50 -3.79 -9.40 -1.46
C VAL A 50 -3.03 -8.22 -0.88
N GLU A 51 -1.73 -8.18 -1.14
CA GLU A 51 -0.85 -7.08 -0.75
C GLU A 51 -0.75 -6.00 -1.83
N LYS A 52 -0.86 -4.74 -1.41
CA LYS A 52 -0.36 -3.58 -2.16
C LYS A 52 0.66 -2.85 -1.29
N SER A 53 1.77 -2.44 -1.87
CA SER A 53 2.82 -1.70 -1.15
C SER A 53 3.39 -0.57 -1.98
N GLN A 54 4.04 0.40 -1.33
CA GLN A 54 4.73 1.48 -2.00
C GLN A 54 6.05 1.82 -1.31
N ASP A 55 7.07 2.09 -2.12
CA ASP A 55 8.32 2.70 -1.66
C ASP A 55 8.16 4.21 -1.63
N ILE A 56 8.76 4.83 -0.63
CA ILE A 56 8.84 6.29 -0.49
C ILE A 56 10.29 6.73 -0.47
N ASP A 57 10.56 7.95 -0.94
CA ASP A 57 11.89 8.56 -0.84
C ASP A 57 12.14 9.21 0.53
N GLY A 58 13.33 9.79 0.71
CA GLY A 58 13.72 10.49 1.94
C GLY A 58 12.93 11.76 2.26
N PHE A 59 11.98 12.15 1.41
CA PHE A 59 11.05 13.26 1.63
C PHE A 59 9.60 12.79 1.83
N GLY A 60 9.38 11.48 1.96
CA GLY A 60 8.06 10.88 2.16
C GLY A 60 7.20 10.78 0.90
N ARG A 61 7.79 10.97 -0.29
CA ARG A 61 7.06 10.93 -1.57
C ARG A 61 7.07 9.51 -2.13
N PRO A 62 5.93 8.96 -2.60
CA PRO A 62 5.91 7.66 -3.26
C PRO A 62 6.75 7.65 -4.55
N VAL A 63 7.66 6.69 -4.67
CA VAL A 63 8.52 6.51 -5.85
C VAL A 63 8.20 5.26 -6.64
N THR A 64 7.75 4.18 -5.99
CA THR A 64 7.28 2.98 -6.68
C THR A 64 6.06 2.40 -5.98
N VAL A 65 5.03 2.07 -6.74
CA VAL A 65 3.83 1.38 -6.25
C VAL A 65 3.84 -0.05 -6.78
N TYR A 66 3.63 -1.01 -5.89
CA TYR A 66 3.57 -2.43 -6.18
C TYR A 66 2.18 -3.01 -5.93
N GLY A 67 1.85 -4.04 -6.70
CA GLY A 67 0.68 -4.88 -6.47
C GLY A 67 0.92 -6.29 -7.02
N PRO A 68 -0.04 -7.21 -6.83
CA PRO A 68 0.08 -8.56 -7.36
C PRO A 68 -0.11 -8.54 -8.89
N ASP A 69 0.63 -9.38 -9.59
CA ASP A 69 0.32 -9.80 -10.94
C ASP A 69 -0.82 -10.86 -10.96
N PRO A 70 -1.29 -11.34 -12.13
CA PRO A 70 -2.34 -12.34 -12.20
C PRO A 70 -1.97 -13.68 -11.55
N GLN A 71 -0.69 -13.93 -11.29
CA GLN A 71 -0.17 -15.10 -10.59
C GLN A 71 0.05 -14.83 -9.09
N GLY A 72 -0.20 -13.60 -8.63
CA GLY A 72 -0.06 -13.16 -7.24
C GLY A 72 1.35 -12.68 -6.87
N ALA A 73 2.28 -12.60 -7.82
CA ALA A 73 3.63 -12.12 -7.54
C ALA A 73 3.67 -10.58 -7.47
N LYS A 74 4.46 -10.04 -6.54
CA LYS A 74 4.64 -8.60 -6.39
C LYS A 74 5.34 -8.02 -7.62
N THR A 75 4.68 -7.10 -8.32
CA THR A 75 5.26 -6.35 -9.44
C THR A 75 5.12 -4.85 -9.25
N ALA A 76 6.06 -4.08 -9.79
CA ALA A 76 5.91 -2.64 -9.95
C ALA A 76 4.78 -2.34 -10.95
N LEU A 77 3.89 -1.44 -10.55
CA LEU A 77 2.77 -0.94 -11.34
C LEU A 77 3.01 0.48 -11.81
N THR A 78 3.57 1.31 -10.92
CA THR A 78 3.87 2.71 -11.20
C THR A 78 5.24 3.06 -10.61
N THR A 79 6.05 3.79 -11.37
CA THR A 79 7.30 4.38 -10.88
C THR A 79 7.29 5.87 -11.18
N THR A 80 7.61 6.68 -10.18
CA THR A 80 7.70 8.14 -10.29
C THR A 80 9.14 8.56 -10.03
N VAL A 81 9.70 9.33 -10.95
CA VAL A 81 11.07 9.86 -10.85
C VAL A 81 11.02 11.38 -10.87
N TRP A 82 11.69 11.98 -9.90
CA TRP A 82 11.99 13.41 -9.88
C TRP A 82 13.42 13.61 -10.34
N GLY A 83 13.63 14.48 -11.32
CA GLY A 83 14.96 14.71 -11.88
C GLY A 83 15.14 16.16 -12.33
N GLU A 84 16.38 16.46 -12.71
CA GLU A 84 16.74 17.70 -13.39
C GLU A 84 17.37 17.34 -14.74
N GLY A 85 16.90 17.99 -15.80
CA GLY A 85 17.38 17.77 -17.16
C GLY A 85 17.33 19.07 -17.94
N SER A 86 18.41 19.39 -18.67
CA SER A 86 18.49 20.61 -19.49
C SER A 86 18.18 21.92 -18.72
N GLY A 87 18.53 21.97 -17.44
CA GLY A 87 18.31 23.15 -16.57
C GLY A 87 16.88 23.31 -16.05
N ALA A 88 16.04 22.27 -16.13
CA ALA A 88 14.68 22.26 -15.59
C ALA A 88 14.41 21.02 -14.73
N TYR A 89 13.62 21.20 -13.68
CA TYR A 89 13.09 20.08 -12.89
C TYR A 89 11.94 19.41 -13.63
N TYR A 90 11.90 18.09 -13.59
CA TYR A 90 10.81 17.30 -14.15
C TYR A 90 10.34 16.20 -13.19
N LEU A 91 9.09 15.79 -13.42
CA LEU A 91 8.52 14.56 -12.89
C LEU A 91 8.18 13.66 -14.06
N GLU A 92 8.66 12.43 -14.01
CA GLU A 92 8.31 11.38 -14.95
C GLU A 92 7.56 10.27 -14.20
N THR A 93 6.38 9.90 -14.69
CA THR A 93 5.62 8.76 -14.19
C THR A 93 5.55 7.69 -15.26
N ARG A 94 6.03 6.49 -14.94
CA ARG A 94 5.90 5.29 -15.78
C ARG A 94 4.85 4.39 -15.18
N GLN A 95 3.87 4.00 -15.98
CA GLN A 95 2.81 3.08 -15.57
C GLN A 95 2.86 1.83 -16.43
N ARG A 96 2.66 0.69 -15.79
CA ARG A 96 2.47 -0.59 -16.49
C ARG A 96 1.14 -0.55 -17.24
N PRO A 97 1.11 -0.68 -18.58
CA PRO A 97 -0.10 -0.52 -19.37
C PRO A 97 -0.99 -1.77 -19.39
N GLY A 98 -0.46 -2.93 -19.00
CA GLY A 98 -1.17 -4.21 -19.00
C GLY A 98 -0.35 -5.33 -18.38
N TRP A 99 -0.93 -6.53 -18.38
CA TRP A 99 -0.28 -7.78 -17.93
C TRP A 99 0.51 -8.43 -19.06
#